data_AF-A0A9P6IH70-F1
#
_entry.id   AF-A0A9P6IH70-F1
#
_cell.length_a   1.000
_cell.length_b   1.000
_cell.length_c   1.000
_cell.angle_alpha   90.00
_cell.angle_beta   90.00
_cell.angle_gamma   90.00
#
_symmetry.space_group_name_H-M   'P 1'
#
loop_
_entity.id
_entity.type
_entity.pdbx_description
1 polymer ?
#
loop_
_entity_poly.entity_id
_entity_poly.type
_entity_poly.pdbx_seq_one_letter_code
_entity_poly.pdbx_strand_id
1 'polypeptide(L)'
;MEIRGLYQFLRAKKYQPDNVDGDPEPSRRHLVDVASFYSKIRQAYVAAGPDEAHLKVEYLLKQCGKTSNVVAYFDGHAAEEKERAAVERDKGLQELRNKMGERPQWLNMKSSRKLKKAIRDSWTWILEDRQKLAQYLRERGWTVIVAEADVAIAQTAQLTTLSSPLTVTS
;
A
#
# COMPACT_ATOMS: atom_id res chain seq x y z
N MET A 1 9.35 5.06 -8.59
CA MET A 1 9.83 6.45 -8.70
C MET A 1 8.75 7.35 -8.13
N GLU A 2 9.02 8.15 -7.09
CA GLU A 2 8.03 9.10 -6.54
C GLU A 2 8.21 10.48 -7.20
N ILE A 3 7.15 11.03 -7.81
CA ILE A 3 7.18 12.37 -8.40
C ILE A 3 6.66 13.38 -7.37
N ARG A 4 7.57 13.93 -6.56
CA ARG A 4 7.23 14.92 -5.53
C ARG A 4 6.56 16.15 -6.15
N GLY A 5 5.46 16.59 -5.54
CA GLY A 5 4.73 17.80 -5.96
C GLY A 5 3.76 17.61 -7.15
N LEU A 6 3.71 16.45 -7.78
CA LEU A 6 2.85 16.20 -8.94
C LEU A 6 1.37 16.49 -8.65
N TYR A 7 0.84 15.98 -7.53
CA TYR A 7 -0.55 16.20 -7.16
C TYR A 7 -0.89 17.68 -6.94
N GLN A 8 0.03 18.44 -6.34
CA GLN A 8 -0.15 19.88 -6.13
C GLN A 8 -0.16 20.62 -7.47
N PHE A 9 0.74 20.25 -8.39
CA PHE A 9 0.78 20.78 -9.75
C PHE A 9 -0.51 20.48 -10.51
N LEU A 10 -0.99 19.23 -10.49
CA LEU A 10 -2.23 18.82 -11.15
C LEU A 10 -3.45 19.58 -10.62
N ARG A 11 -3.56 19.75 -9.29
CA ARG A 11 -4.62 20.58 -8.70
C ARG A 11 -4.53 22.04 -9.11
N ALA A 12 -3.33 22.61 -9.19
CA ALA A 12 -3.14 23.98 -9.69
C ALA A 12 -3.59 24.15 -11.16
N LYS A 13 -3.55 23.07 -11.95
CA LYS A 13 -4.07 23.00 -13.32
C LYS A 13 -5.56 22.65 -13.41
N LYS A 14 -6.29 22.65 -12.29
CA LYS A 14 -7.70 22.28 -12.19
C LYS A 14 -8.02 20.87 -12.67
N TYR A 15 -7.03 19.98 -12.68
CA TYR A 15 -7.31 18.56 -12.86
C TYR A 15 -8.08 18.07 -11.63
N GLN A 16 -9.33 17.68 -11.81
CA GLN A 16 -10.10 17.01 -10.78
C GLN A 16 -10.03 15.51 -11.04
N PRO A 17 -9.60 14.69 -10.06
CA PRO A 17 -9.91 13.27 -10.15
C PRO A 17 -11.43 13.15 -10.25
N ASP A 18 -11.92 12.27 -11.12
CA ASP A 18 -13.34 11.94 -11.11
C ASP A 18 -13.68 11.47 -9.69
N ASN A 19 -14.50 12.26 -9.00
CA ASN A 19 -15.04 11.85 -7.71
C ASN A 19 -15.93 10.64 -7.99
N VAL A 20 -15.43 9.45 -7.69
CA VAL A 20 -16.25 8.24 -7.60
C VAL A 20 -17.03 8.30 -6.28
N ASP A 21 -17.75 9.41 -6.05
CA ASP A 21 -18.68 9.58 -4.91
C ASP A 21 -20.05 8.96 -5.26
N GLY A 22 -20.02 7.82 -5.93
CA GLY A 22 -21.18 7.03 -6.33
C GLY A 22 -20.90 5.56 -6.09
N ASP A 23 -21.97 4.81 -5.82
CA ASP A 23 -21.93 3.34 -5.73
C ASP A 23 -21.10 2.82 -6.91
N PRO A 24 -20.01 2.07 -6.68
CA PRO A 24 -19.13 1.65 -7.75
C PRO A 24 -19.98 0.94 -8.79
N GLU A 25 -20.01 1.51 -10.01
CA GLU A 25 -20.75 0.91 -11.10
C GLU A 25 -20.36 -0.58 -11.15
N PRO A 26 -21.32 -1.52 -11.13
CA PRO A 26 -21.01 -2.94 -10.98
C PRO A 26 -20.09 -3.48 -12.10
N SER A 27 -19.95 -2.74 -13.20
CA SER A 27 -19.07 -2.98 -14.35
C SER A 27 -17.62 -2.48 -14.17
N ARG A 28 -17.34 -1.55 -13.25
CA ARG A 28 -16.00 -0.97 -13.09
C ARG A 28 -15.14 -1.81 -12.15
N ARG A 29 -13.99 -2.27 -12.66
CA ARG A 29 -12.94 -2.89 -11.84
C ARG A 29 -12.06 -1.82 -11.20
N HIS A 30 -11.84 -1.93 -9.90
CA HIS A 30 -10.93 -1.10 -9.13
C HIS A 30 -9.58 -1.81 -9.03
N LEU A 31 -8.54 -1.18 -9.57
CA LEU A 31 -7.16 -1.66 -9.47
C LEU A 31 -6.53 -0.99 -8.26
N VAL A 32 -6.15 -1.77 -7.25
CA VAL A 32 -5.69 -1.25 -5.96
C VAL A 32 -4.28 -1.71 -5.70
N ASP A 33 -3.34 -0.75 -5.62
CA ASP A 33 -2.04 -1.00 -5.02
C ASP A 33 -2.19 -1.12 -3.50
N VAL A 34 -1.88 -2.30 -2.95
CA VAL A 34 -2.02 -2.54 -1.52
C VAL A 34 -0.96 -1.79 -0.70
N ALA A 35 0.22 -1.53 -1.26
CA ALA A 35 1.27 -0.77 -0.59
C ALA A 35 0.85 0.69 -0.34
N SER A 36 -0.10 1.24 -1.10
CA SER A 36 -0.70 2.55 -0.83
C SER A 36 -1.35 2.65 0.57
N PHE A 37 -1.72 1.53 1.20
CA PHE A 37 -2.21 1.49 2.59
C PHE A 37 -1.10 1.27 3.64
N TYR A 38 0.18 1.37 3.27
CA TYR A 38 1.32 0.98 4.11
C TYR A 38 1.23 1.48 5.56
N SER A 39 0.86 2.74 5.79
CA SER A 39 0.75 3.26 7.16
C SER A 39 -0.31 2.53 8.00
N LYS A 40 -1.44 2.13 7.40
CA LYS A 40 -2.51 1.40 8.08
C LYS A 40 -2.14 -0.08 8.26
N ILE A 41 -1.52 -0.69 7.24
CA ILE A 41 -0.99 -2.06 7.31
C ILE A 41 0.02 -2.16 8.45
N ARG A 42 1.00 -1.25 8.48
CA ARG A 42 1.99 -1.15 9.55
C ARG A 42 1.35 -1.02 10.93
N GLN A 43 0.34 -0.16 11.09
CA GLN A 43 -0.37 -0.05 12.36
C GLN A 43 -1.03 -1.37 12.77
N ALA A 44 -1.62 -2.10 11.82
CA ALA A 44 -2.26 -3.39 12.07
C ALA A 44 -1.25 -4.44 12.53
N TYR A 45 -0.14 -4.62 11.81
CA TYR A 45 0.91 -5.60 12.14
C TYR A 45 1.73 -5.27 13.38
N VAL A 46 1.88 -3.99 13.72
CA VAL A 46 2.58 -3.58 14.95
C VAL A 46 1.69 -3.71 16.19
N ALA A 47 0.39 -3.53 16.05
CA ALA A 47 -0.56 -3.55 17.16
C ALA A 47 -1.16 -4.94 17.44
N ALA A 48 -1.19 -5.82 16.44
CA ALA A 48 -1.91 -7.09 16.50
C ALA A 48 -1.09 -8.24 15.88
N GLY A 49 -1.52 -9.47 16.15
CA GLY A 49 -0.97 -10.66 15.48
C GLY A 49 -1.32 -10.69 13.97
N PRO A 50 -0.64 -11.53 13.18
CA PRO A 50 -0.80 -11.58 11.71
C PRO A 50 -2.26 -11.74 11.25
N ASP A 51 -3.04 -12.62 11.88
CA ASP A 51 -4.41 -12.90 11.45
C ASP A 51 -5.37 -11.71 11.63
N GLU A 52 -5.25 -11.01 12.76
CA GLU A 52 -6.05 -9.80 13.00
C GLU A 52 -5.57 -8.66 12.08
N ALA A 53 -4.28 -8.60 11.78
CA ALA A 53 -3.75 -7.65 10.81
C ALA A 53 -4.34 -7.91 9.42
N HIS A 54 -4.42 -9.17 8.99
CA HIS A 54 -5.02 -9.54 7.71
C HIS A 54 -6.49 -9.10 7.60
N LEU A 55 -7.29 -9.33 8.64
CA LEU A 55 -8.69 -8.88 8.70
C LEU A 55 -8.81 -7.36 8.56
N LYS A 56 -7.92 -6.59 9.20
CA LYS A 56 -7.90 -5.13 9.08
C LYS A 56 -7.56 -4.68 7.67
N VAL A 57 -6.62 -5.35 6.99
CA VAL A 57 -6.29 -4.99 5.61
C VAL A 57 -7.41 -5.37 4.65
N GLU A 58 -8.05 -6.53 4.84
CA GLU A 58 -9.23 -6.92 4.06
C GLU A 58 -10.37 -5.90 4.21
N TYR A 59 -10.62 -5.42 5.43
CA TYR A 59 -11.61 -4.37 5.67
C TYR A 59 -11.30 -3.09 4.89
N LEU A 60 -10.03 -2.68 4.79
CA LEU A 60 -9.61 -1.53 3.99
C LEU A 60 -9.89 -1.74 2.50
N LEU A 61 -9.60 -2.93 1.97
CA LEU A 61 -9.89 -3.26 0.58
C LEU A 61 -11.39 -3.24 0.29
N LYS A 62 -12.23 -3.66 1.24
CA LYS A 62 -13.69 -3.58 1.12
C LYS A 62 -14.22 -2.15 1.04
N GLN A 63 -13.46 -1.15 1.53
CA GLN A 63 -13.80 0.26 1.34
C GLN A 63 -13.56 0.73 -0.11
N CYS A 64 -12.73 0.02 -0.87
CA CYS A 64 -12.49 0.32 -2.29
C CYS A 64 -13.55 -0.28 -3.21
N GLY A 65 -14.31 -1.29 -2.75
CA GLY A 65 -15.34 -1.95 -3.53
C GLY A 65 -15.61 -3.38 -3.07
N LYS A 66 -16.53 -4.06 -3.76
CA LYS A 66 -16.84 -5.48 -3.54
C LYS A 66 -15.69 -6.36 -4.00
N THR A 67 -15.51 -7.51 -3.36
CA THR A 67 -14.45 -8.49 -3.67
C THR A 67 -14.40 -8.87 -5.16
N SER A 68 -15.55 -8.95 -5.84
CA SER A 68 -15.64 -9.27 -7.27
C SER A 68 -15.08 -8.19 -8.20
N ASN A 69 -15.02 -6.95 -7.73
CA ASN A 69 -14.72 -5.78 -8.57
C ASN A 69 -13.37 -5.15 -8.20
N VAL A 70 -12.71 -5.62 -7.13
CA VAL A 70 -11.39 -5.12 -6.72
C VAL A 70 -10.32 -6.13 -7.09
N VAL A 71 -9.26 -5.64 -7.74
CA VAL A 71 -8.04 -6.39 -8.01
C VAL A 71 -6.93 -5.81 -7.13
N ALA A 72 -6.42 -6.62 -6.21
CA ALA A 72 -5.38 -6.22 -5.27
C ALA A 72 -4.00 -6.54 -5.83
N TYR A 73 -3.18 -5.52 -6.04
CA TYR A 73 -1.80 -5.63 -6.52
C TYR A 73 -0.83 -5.54 -5.34
N PHE A 74 0.03 -6.54 -5.23
CA PHE A 74 1.10 -6.61 -4.25
C PHE A 74 2.44 -6.46 -4.94
N ASP A 75 3.30 -5.61 -4.38
CA ASP A 75 4.70 -5.53 -4.80
C ASP A 75 5.42 -6.86 -4.57
N GLY A 76 5.88 -7.47 -5.66
CA GLY A 76 6.76 -8.63 -5.69
C GLY A 76 8.21 -8.30 -5.31
N HIS A 77 9.17 -9.03 -5.88
CA HIS A 77 10.59 -8.67 -5.72
C HIS A 77 10.84 -7.25 -6.25
N ALA A 78 11.57 -6.44 -5.48
CA ALA A 78 11.91 -5.10 -5.92
C ALA A 78 12.76 -5.19 -7.21
N ALA A 79 12.41 -4.40 -8.22
CA ALA A 79 13.30 -4.17 -9.36
C ALA A 79 14.63 -3.60 -8.85
N GLU A 80 15.75 -3.89 -9.53
CA GLU A 80 17.11 -3.48 -9.13
C GLU A 80 17.23 -1.97 -8.84
N GLU A 81 16.46 -1.13 -9.54
CA GLU A 81 16.42 0.32 -9.29
C GLU A 81 15.74 0.70 -7.97
N LYS A 82 14.72 -0.06 -7.54
CA LYS A 82 14.02 0.12 -6.25
C LYS A 82 14.86 -0.43 -5.09
N GLU A 83 15.80 -1.32 -5.35
CA GLU A 83 16.67 -1.91 -4.33
C GLU A 83 17.58 -0.86 -3.68
N ARG A 84 18.16 0.07 -4.46
CA ARG A 84 18.99 1.17 -3.90
C ARG A 84 18.21 2.07 -2.94
N ALA A 85 16.97 2.41 -3.29
CA ALA A 85 16.08 3.18 -2.41
C ALA A 85 15.64 2.36 -1.18
N ALA A 86 15.51 1.04 -1.30
CA ALA A 86 15.25 0.16 -0.16
C ALA A 86 16.46 0.09 0.79
N VAL A 87 17.69 0.02 0.25
CA VAL A 87 18.94 0.03 1.01
C VAL A 87 19.12 1.34 1.79
N GLU A 88 18.79 2.49 1.22
CA GLU A 88 18.83 3.76 1.96
C GLU A 88 17.81 3.83 3.10
N ARG A 89 16.60 3.28 2.90
CA ARG A 89 15.62 3.15 4.00
C ARG A 89 16.16 2.22 5.10
N ASP A 90 16.82 1.13 4.73
CA ASP A 90 17.37 0.16 5.67
C ASP A 90 18.55 0.72 6.48
N LYS A 91 19.40 1.57 5.87
CA LYS A 91 20.42 2.35 6.59
C LYS A 91 19.80 3.25 7.66
N GLY A 92 18.71 3.95 7.34
CA GLY A 92 17.97 4.75 8.32
C GLY A 92 17.38 3.93 9.48
N LEU A 93 16.96 2.69 9.21
CA LEU A 93 16.50 1.75 10.24
C LEU A 93 17.63 1.28 11.16
N GLN A 94 18.81 1.02 10.59
CA GLN A 94 19.98 0.56 11.35
C GLN A 94 20.53 1.64 12.29
N GLU A 95 20.55 2.89 11.85
CA GLU A 95 20.88 4.04 12.72
C GLU A 95 19.90 4.17 13.89
N LEU A 96 18.61 3.89 13.66
CA LEU A 96 17.57 3.90 14.68
C LEU A 96 17.75 2.74 15.69
N ARG A 97 18.10 1.55 15.21
CA ARG A 97 18.42 0.39 16.08
C ARG A 97 19.63 0.67 16.96
N ASN A 98 20.68 1.29 16.41
CA ASN A 98 21.85 1.69 17.18
C ASN A 98 21.49 2.69 18.28
N LYS A 99 20.62 3.66 18.00
CA LYS A 99 20.10 4.61 19.00
C LYS A 99 19.21 3.98 20.07
N MET A 100 18.60 2.83 19.81
CA MET A 100 17.79 2.08 20.78
C MET A 100 18.60 1.07 21.62
N GLY A 101 19.82 0.72 21.21
CA GLY A 101 20.71 -0.21 21.92
C GLY A 101 21.36 0.37 23.18
N GLU A 102 21.33 1.69 23.36
CA GLU A 102 21.77 2.35 24.58
C GLU A 102 20.68 2.24 25.67
N ARG A 103 21.03 1.57 26.78
CA ARG A 103 20.15 1.06 27.85
C ARG A 103 19.46 2.15 28.70
N PRO A 104 18.49 1.79 29.58
CA PRO A 104 17.20 2.47 29.71
C PRO A 104 17.10 3.27 31.03
N GLN A 105 16.92 4.58 30.93
CA GLN A 105 16.52 5.41 32.11
C GLN A 105 15.21 6.17 31.87
N TRP A 106 14.53 5.93 30.75
CA TRP A 106 13.53 6.86 30.24
C TRP A 106 12.16 6.18 30.27
N LEU A 107 11.69 5.79 31.45
CA LEU A 107 10.31 5.35 31.64
C LEU A 107 9.48 6.52 32.17
N ASN A 108 9.34 7.55 31.33
CA ASN A 108 8.26 8.53 31.45
C ASN A 108 7.30 8.38 30.25
N MET A 109 6.05 8.82 30.37
CA MET A 109 5.02 8.64 29.32
C MET A 109 5.41 9.23 27.95
N LYS A 110 6.27 10.26 27.90
CA LYS A 110 6.78 10.81 26.63
C LYS A 110 7.76 9.84 25.96
N SER A 111 8.56 9.15 26.75
CA SER A 111 9.54 8.16 26.28
C SER A 111 8.87 6.89 25.79
N SER A 112 7.78 6.45 26.42
CA SER A 112 6.99 5.31 25.92
C SER A 112 6.29 5.60 24.58
N ARG A 113 5.81 6.83 24.35
CA ARG A 113 5.29 7.25 23.04
C ARG A 113 6.39 7.30 21.98
N LYS A 114 7.58 7.82 22.31
CA LYS A 114 8.74 7.82 21.41
C LYS A 114 9.19 6.40 21.07
N LEU A 115 9.20 5.50 22.05
CA LEU A 115 9.51 4.09 21.86
C LEU A 115 8.47 3.39 20.98
N LYS A 116 7.17 3.56 21.25
CA LYS A 116 6.10 3.02 20.38
C LYS A 116 6.20 3.56 18.96
N LYS A 117 6.54 4.84 18.80
CA LYS A 117 6.81 5.44 17.49
C LYS A 117 8.03 4.82 16.82
N ALA A 118 9.14 4.65 17.54
CA ALA A 118 10.37 4.06 17.00
C ALA A 118 10.18 2.59 16.60
N ILE A 119 9.51 1.77 17.43
CA ILE A 119 9.15 0.39 17.10
C ILE A 119 8.29 0.35 15.84
N ARG A 120 7.25 1.18 15.78
CA ARG A 120 6.39 1.28 14.60
C ARG A 120 7.16 1.72 13.37
N ASP A 121 7.98 2.76 13.49
CA ASP A 121 8.75 3.31 12.37
C ASP A 121 9.87 2.34 11.95
N SER A 122 10.27 1.40 12.83
CA SER A 122 11.24 0.33 12.55
C SER A 122 10.65 -0.90 11.86
N TRP A 123 9.31 -0.98 11.78
CA TRP A 123 8.63 -2.10 11.15
C TRP A 123 8.77 -2.02 9.64
N THR A 124 9.14 -3.13 9.04
CA THR A 124 9.21 -3.30 7.58
C THR A 124 8.24 -4.39 7.18
N TRP A 125 7.48 -4.13 6.10
CA TRP A 125 6.61 -5.16 5.56
C TRP A 125 7.44 -6.14 4.75
N ILE A 126 7.89 -7.23 5.37
CA ILE A 126 8.74 -8.22 4.70
C ILE A 126 7.97 -9.00 3.63
N LEU A 127 8.69 -9.62 2.69
CA LEU A 127 8.09 -10.36 1.59
C LEU A 127 7.20 -11.51 2.07
N GLU A 128 7.61 -12.21 3.13
CA GLU A 128 6.86 -13.34 3.69
C GLU A 128 5.47 -12.90 4.20
N ASP A 129 5.40 -11.79 4.94
CA ASP A 129 4.12 -11.25 5.44
C ASP A 129 3.21 -10.79 4.30
N ARG A 130 3.80 -10.20 3.24
CA ARG A 130 3.06 -9.85 2.02
C ARG A 130 2.47 -11.08 1.35
N GLN A 131 3.26 -12.15 1.23
CA GLN A 131 2.81 -13.41 0.62
C GLN A 131 1.71 -14.08 1.45
N LYS A 132 1.84 -14.09 2.78
CA LYS A 132 0.80 -14.60 3.70
C LYS A 132 -0.50 -13.83 3.55
N LEU A 133 -0.45 -12.49 3.50
CA LEU A 133 -1.65 -11.68 3.27
C LEU A 133 -2.25 -11.93 1.88
N ALA A 134 -1.42 -11.99 0.83
CA ALA A 134 -1.88 -12.28 -0.52
C ALA A 134 -2.60 -13.64 -0.59
N GLN A 135 -2.04 -14.66 0.05
CA GLN A 135 -2.64 -15.99 0.15
C GLN A 135 -3.97 -15.96 0.91
N TYR A 136 -3.98 -15.32 2.08
CA TYR A 136 -5.19 -15.12 2.90
C TYR A 136 -6.34 -14.49 2.11
N LEU A 137 -6.04 -13.51 1.25
CA LEU A 137 -7.03 -12.83 0.41
C LEU A 137 -7.52 -13.75 -0.72
N ARG A 138 -6.64 -14.50 -1.38
CA ARG A 138 -7.03 -15.48 -2.43
C ARG A 138 -8.00 -16.51 -1.89
N GLU A 139 -7.73 -17.05 -0.70
CA GLU A 139 -8.60 -18.02 -0.01
C GLU A 139 -10.01 -17.46 0.28
N ARG A 140 -10.16 -16.14 0.32
CA ARG A 140 -11.42 -15.42 0.51
C ARG A 140 -12.02 -14.89 -0.79
N GLY A 141 -11.53 -15.36 -1.94
CA GLY A 141 -12.08 -15.04 -3.26
C GLY A 141 -11.65 -13.69 -3.83
N TRP A 142 -10.64 -13.04 -3.26
CA TRP A 142 -10.08 -11.82 -3.85
C TRP A 142 -9.23 -12.14 -5.08
N THR A 143 -9.31 -11.27 -6.09
CA THR A 143 -8.36 -11.32 -7.22
C THR A 143 -7.06 -10.64 -6.80
N VAL A 144 -5.97 -11.40 -6.69
CA VAL A 144 -4.67 -10.93 -6.19
C VAL A 144 -3.57 -11.13 -7.23
N ILE A 145 -2.90 -10.04 -7.61
CA ILE A 145 -1.76 -10.04 -8.54
C ILE A 145 -0.49 -9.66 -7.76
N VAL A 146 0.58 -10.43 -7.94
CA VAL A 146 1.90 -10.14 -7.35
C VAL A 146 2.85 -9.78 -8.49
N ALA A 147 3.24 -8.51 -8.56
CA ALA A 147 4.08 -7.95 -9.62
C ALA A 147 4.71 -6.64 -9.14
N GLU A 148 5.42 -5.90 -9.99
CA GLU A 148 5.65 -4.48 -9.70
C GLU A 148 4.30 -3.74 -9.84
N ALA A 149 3.71 -3.34 -8.72
CA ALA A 149 2.29 -2.94 -8.68
C ALA A 149 2.01 -1.74 -9.59
N ASP A 150 2.85 -0.71 -9.56
CA ASP A 150 2.72 0.50 -10.40
C ASP A 150 2.64 0.14 -11.89
N VAL A 151 3.53 -0.74 -12.35
CA VAL A 151 3.65 -1.15 -13.76
C VAL A 151 2.46 -2.01 -14.17
N ALA A 152 2.12 -3.00 -13.35
CA ALA A 152 1.03 -3.92 -13.63
C ALA A 152 -0.34 -3.21 -13.65
N ILE A 153 -0.55 -2.25 -12.74
CA ILE A 153 -1.74 -1.41 -12.73
C ILE A 153 -1.79 -0.55 -13.99
N ALA A 154 -0.69 0.11 -14.37
CA ALA A 154 -0.64 0.93 -15.58
C ALA A 154 -0.95 0.12 -16.85
N GLN A 155 -0.37 -1.08 -16.99
CA GLN A 155 -0.66 -1.99 -18.11
C GLN A 155 -2.13 -2.43 -18.13
N THR A 156 -2.68 -2.79 -16.96
CA THR A 156 -4.07 -3.22 -16.85
C THR A 156 -5.04 -2.09 -17.19
N ALA A 157 -4.74 -0.86 -16.74
CA ALA A 157 -5.52 0.33 -17.07
C ALA A 157 -5.52 0.60 -18.59
N GLN A 158 -4.36 0.52 -19.25
CA GLN A 158 -4.24 0.72 -20.70
C GLN A 158 -5.06 -0.30 -21.51
N LEU A 159 -4.99 -1.59 -21.15
CA LEU A 159 -5.76 -2.66 -21.82
C LEU A 159 -7.28 -2.47 -21.68
N THR A 160 -7.71 -1.95 -20.52
CA THR A 160 -9.14 -1.68 -20.26
C THR A 160 -9.65 -0.51 -21.11
N THR A 161 -8.84 0.55 -21.28
CA THR A 161 -9.20 1.69 -22.15
C THR A 161 -9.30 1.34 -23.63
N LEU A 162 -8.49 0.40 -24.13
CA LEU A 162 -8.52 -0.03 -25.53
C LEU A 162 -9.74 -0.90 -25.90
N SER A 163 -10.48 -1.37 -24.89
CA SER A 163 -11.66 -2.23 -25.06
C SER A 163 -12.98 -1.45 -25.00
N SER A 164 -12.95 -0.13 -24.78
CA SER A 164 -14.13 0.74 -24.79
C SER A 164 -14.23 1.47 -26.13
N PRO A 165 -15.35 1.38 -26.88
CA PRO A 165 -15.50 2.13 -28.12
C PRO A 165 -15.47 3.63 -27.81
N LEU A 166 -14.61 4.37 -28.52
CA LEU A 166 -14.57 5.82 -28.48
C LEU A 166 -15.88 6.35 -29.06
N THR A 167 -16.81 6.75 -28.20
CA THR A 167 -17.96 7.55 -28.63
C THR A 167 -17.46 8.96 -28.92
N VAL A 168 -17.06 9.21 -30.16
CA VAL A 168 -16.82 10.56 -30.67
C VAL A 168 -18.19 11.21 -30.84
N THR A 169 -18.58 12.09 -29.91
CA THR A 169 -19.70 13.00 -30.13
C THR A 169 -19.20 14.15 -31.01
N SER A 170 -19.73 14.20 -32.23
CA SER A 170 -19.56 15.27 -33.21
C SER A 170 -20.12 16.61 -32.74
#